data_AF-A0A7W5GAP7-F1
#
_entry.id   AF-A0A7W5GAP7-F1
#
_cell.length_a   1.000
_cell.length_b   1.000
_cell.length_c   1.000
_cell.angle_alpha   90.00
_cell.angle_beta   90.00
_cell.angle_gamma   90.00
#
_symmetry.space_group_name_H-M   'P 1'
#
loop_
_entity.id
_entity.type
_entity.pdbx_description
1 polymer ?
#
loop_
_entity_poly.entity_id
_entity_poly.type
_entity_poly.pdbx_seq_one_letter_code
_entity_poly.pdbx_strand_id
1 'polypeptide(L)' 'MSALMGVLVFSACVAWLELPKLKEKKQKKEMAVFVAMLLLGTGLYGALVMNAKLPNPFLLLKAVYGMFA' A
#
# COMPACT_ATOMS: atom_id res chain seq x y z
N MET A 1 -8.98 1.06 16.03
CA MET A 1 -8.83 2.40 15.39
C MET A 1 -7.44 2.99 15.59
N SER A 2 -6.81 2.86 16.77
CA SER A 2 -5.48 3.40 17.09
C SER A 2 -4.37 2.94 16.14
N ALA A 3 -4.42 1.69 15.67
CA ALA A 3 -3.44 1.15 14.76
C ALA A 3 -3.54 1.73 13.32
N LEU A 4 -4.75 2.11 12.87
CA LEU A 4 -4.98 2.79 11.59
C LEU A 4 -4.42 4.21 11.61
N MET A 5 -4.62 4.92 12.71
CA MET A 5 -3.99 6.22 12.95
C MET A 5 -2.46 6.12 12.93
N GLY A 6 -1.89 5.10 13.58
CA GLY A 6 -0.45 4.83 13.53
C GLY A 6 0.07 4.64 12.11
N VAL A 7 -0.60 3.79 11.32
CA VAL A 7 -0.21 3.53 9.92
C VAL A 7 -0.35 4.76 9.03
N LEU A 8 -1.41 5.57 9.20
CA LEU A 8 -1.60 6.82 8.45
C LEU A 8 -0.51 7.84 8.78
N VAL A 9 -0.23 8.06 10.07
CA VAL A 9 0.81 9.00 10.51
C VAL A 9 2.18 8.54 10.02
N PHE A 10 2.49 7.25 10.14
CA PHE A 10 3.75 6.70 9.67
C PHE A 10 3.90 6.89 8.16
N SER A 11 2.86 6.57 7.39
CA SER A 11 2.87 6.71 5.93
C SER A 11 2.98 8.17 5.49
N ALA A 12 2.34 9.10 6.21
CA ALA A 12 2.48 10.52 5.98
C ALA A 12 3.91 11.02 6.27
N CYS A 13 4.54 10.56 7.36
CA CYS A 13 5.94 10.86 7.65
C CYS A 13 6.89 10.35 6.56
N VAL A 14 6.74 9.09 6.14
CA VAL A 14 7.60 8.52 5.08
C VAL A 14 7.38 9.28 3.77
N ALA A 15 6.12 9.58 3.41
CA ALA A 15 5.81 10.40 2.25
C ALA A 15 6.47 11.79 2.34
N TRP A 16 6.42 12.45 3.50
CA TRP A 16 7.04 13.77 3.68
C TRP A 16 8.56 13.74 3.58
N LEU A 17 9.22 12.66 3.99
CA LEU A 17 10.67 12.51 3.90
C LEU A 17 11.14 12.08 2.50
N GLU A 18 10.38 11.22 1.82
CA GLU A 18 10.76 10.68 0.50
C GLU A 18 10.29 11.52 -0.68
N LEU A 19 9.07 12.09 -0.67
CA LEU A 19 8.59 12.93 -1.78
C LEU A 19 9.53 14.09 -2.13
N PRO A 20 10.07 14.88 -1.18
CA PRO A 20 10.98 15.97 -1.54
C PRO A 20 12.29 15.43 -2.12
N LYS A 21 12.86 14.36 -1.54
CA LYS A 21 14.09 13.72 -2.04
C LYS A 21 13.92 13.22 -3.48
N LEU A 22 12.78 12.62 -3.80
CA LEU A 22 12.50 12.11 -5.15
C LEU A 22 12.18 13.25 -6.15
N LYS A 23 11.55 14.33 -5.67
CA LYS A 23 11.31 15.53 -6.48
C LYS A 23 12.62 16.22 -6.86
N GLU A 24 13.57 16.30 -5.93
CA GLU A 24 14.92 16.85 -6.16
C GLU A 24 15.69 16.02 -7.19
N LYS A 25 15.57 14.69 -7.17
CA LYS A 25 16.21 13.80 -8.15
C LYS A 25 15.54 13.75 -9.52
N LYS A 26 14.42 14.46 -9.75
CA LYS A 26 13.60 14.43 -10.98
C LYS A 26 13.16 13.01 -11.42
N GLN A 27 13.23 12.01 -10.55
CA GLN A 27 12.91 10.62 -10.88
C GLN A 27 11.40 10.37 -10.74
N LYS A 28 10.64 10.86 -11.72
CA LYS A 28 9.17 10.73 -11.77
C LYS A 28 8.69 9.27 -11.73
N LYS A 29 9.47 8.33 -12.28
CA LYS A 29 9.14 6.90 -12.28
C LYS A 29 9.24 6.28 -10.89
N GLU A 30 10.33 6.56 -10.17
CA GLU A 30 10.50 6.06 -8.80
C GLU A 30 9.43 6.66 -7.88
N MET A 31 9.07 7.93 -8.09
CA MET A 31 8.04 8.60 -7.30
C MET A 31 6.68 7.95 -7.50
N ALA A 32 6.34 7.59 -8.74
CA ALA A 32 5.11 6.89 -9.05
C ALA A 32 5.06 5.50 -8.39
N VAL A 33 6.17 4.74 -8.46
CA VAL A 33 6.24 3.40 -7.82
C VAL A 33 6.14 3.51 -6.30
N PHE A 34 6.87 4.44 -5.68
CA PHE A 34 6.83 4.67 -4.24
C PHE A 34 5.41 5.03 -3.77
N VAL A 35 4.77 6.01 -4.40
CA VAL A 35 3.42 6.43 -4.03
C VAL A 35 2.41 5.30 -4.27
N ALA A 36 2.51 4.56 -5.38
CA ALA A 36 1.65 3.41 -5.64
C ALA A 36 1.79 2.34 -4.57
N MET A 37 3.03 2.02 -4.17
CA MET A 37 3.31 1.00 -3.16
C MET A 37 2.87 1.44 -1.75
N LEU A 38 3.04 2.72 -1.43
CA LEU A 38 2.58 3.33 -0.16
C LEU A 38 1.05 3.37 -0.07
N LEU A 39 0.36 3.73 -1.17
CA LEU A 39 -1.10 3.69 -1.26
C LEU A 39 -1.65 2.26 -1.21
N LEU A 40 -0.98 1.29 -1.83
CA LEU A 40 -1.38 -0.11 -1.76
C LEU A 40 -1.29 -0.63 -0.32
N GLY A 41 -0.16 -0.40 0.35
CA GLY A 41 0.03 -0.85 1.74
C GLY A 41 -0.97 -0.20 2.70
N THR A 42 -1.14 1.12 2.65
CA THR A 42 -2.08 1.85 3.50
C THR A 42 -3.53 1.55 3.18
N GLY A 43 -3.88 1.43 1.90
CA GLY A 43 -5.23 1.11 1.43
C GLY A 43 -5.65 -0.31 1.84
N LEU A 44 -4.76 -1.30 1.68
CA LEU A 44 -5.00 -2.67 2.13
C LEU A 44 -5.16 -2.73 3.65
N TYR A 45 -4.32 -2.00 4.40
CA TYR A 45 -4.44 -1.90 5.85
C TYR A 45 -5.76 -1.24 6.26
N GLY A 46 -6.16 -0.16 5.60
CA GLY A 46 -7.44 0.50 5.82
C GLY A 46 -8.62 -0.42 5.56
N ALA A 47 -8.61 -1.14 4.43
CA ALA A 47 -9.63 -2.14 4.09
C ALA A 47 -9.72 -3.25 5.14
N LEU A 48 -8.58 -3.72 5.65
CA LEU A 48 -8.51 -4.71 6.73
C LEU A 48 -9.16 -4.20 8.02
N VAL A 49 -8.86 -2.97 8.44
CA VAL A 49 -9.44 -2.38 9.65
C VAL A 49 -10.92 -2.08 9.50
N MET A 50 -11.38 -1.72 8.30
CA MET A 50 -12.81 -1.53 8.01
C MET A 50 -13.62 -2.83 8.03
N ASN A 51 -13.02 -3.98 8.34
CA ASN A 51 -13.65 -5.30 8.23
C ASN A 51 -14.27 -5.52 6.84
N ALA A 52 -13.77 -4.81 5.82
CA ALA A 52 -14.11 -5.13 4.45
C ALA A 52 -13.73 -6.60 4.28
N LYS A 53 -14.60 -7.42 3.67
CA LYS A 53 -14.28 -8.80 3.31
C LYS A 53 -13.09 -8.75 2.37
N LEU A 54 -11.89 -8.73 2.94
CA LEU A 54 -10.67 -8.86 2.19
C LEU A 54 -10.75 -10.27 1.63
N PRO A 55 -10.83 -10.43 0.29
CA PRO A 55 -10.90 -11.75 -0.29
C PRO A 55 -9.73 -12.52 0.28
N ASN A 56 -10.04 -13.64 0.92
CA ASN A 56 -9.08 -14.46 1.64
C ASN A 56 -7.82 -14.59 0.76
N PRO A 57 -6.58 -14.41 1.25
CA PRO A 57 -5.40 -14.56 0.40
C PRO A 57 -5.35 -15.90 -0.33
N PHE A 58 -5.98 -16.92 0.26
CA PHE A 58 -6.20 -18.22 -0.37
C PHE A 58 -7.09 -18.19 -1.63
N LEU A 59 -7.98 -17.22 -1.77
CA LEU A 59 -8.80 -16.99 -2.97
C LEU A 59 -7.94 -16.43 -4.12
N LEU A 60 -6.99 -15.53 -3.82
CA LEU A 60 -5.98 -15.09 -4.78
C LEU A 60 -5.04 -16.24 -5.16
N LEU A 61 -4.57 -17.01 -4.18
CA LEU A 61 -3.78 -18.23 -4.43
C LEU A 61 -4.56 -19.23 -5.30
N LYS A 62 -5.85 -19.43 -5.03
CA LYS A 62 -6.72 -20.30 -5.83
C LYS A 62 -6.95 -19.76 -7.23
N ALA A 63 -7.05 -18.44 -7.42
CA ALA A 63 -7.16 -17.85 -8.76
C ALA A 63 -5.85 -18.01 -9.56
N VAL A 64 -4.71 -17.78 -8.91
CA VAL A 64 -3.39 -17.95 -9.54
C VAL A 64 -3.13 -19.41 -9.86
N TYR A 65 -3.25 -20.32 -8.89
CA TYR A 65 -2.98 -21.75 -9.09
C TYR A 65 -4.10 -22.48 -9.82
N GLY A 66 -5.36 -22.08 -9.64
CA GLY A 66 -6.50 -22.67 -10.36
C GLY A 66 -6.53 -22.29 -11.84
N MET A 67 -5.76 -21.28 -12.26
CA MET A 67 -5.52 -20.99 -13.68
C MET A 67 -4.46 -21.93 -14.29
N PHE A 68 -3.67 -22.62 -13.46
CA PHE A 68 -2.64 -23.60 -13.88
C PHE A 68 -3.15 -25.06 -13.85
N ALA A 69 -4.43 -25.29 -13.57
CA ALA A 69 -5.08 -26.62 -13.61
C ALA A 69 -6.14 -26.66 -14.71
#